data_AF-A0A260ZTV6-F1
#
_entry.id   AF-A0A260ZTV6-F1
#
_cell.length_a   1.000
_cell.length_b   1.000
_cell.length_c   1.000
_cell.angle_alpha   90.00
_cell.angle_beta   90.00
_cell.angle_gamma   90.00
#
_symmetry.space_group_name_H-M   'P 1'
#
loop_
_entity.id
_entity.type
_entity.pdbx_description
1 polymer ?
#
loop_
_entity_poly.entity_id
_entity_poly.type
_entity_poly.pdbx_seq_one_letter_code
_entity_poly.pdbx_strand_id
1 'polypeptide(L)'
;MSDGDPPLRLLNLPNKPLQSIIQCMNHIDQFALSLVSNRSKELVKSIDIKCRRINIKVDTDVFIQIEFPHNTIECSFDDYQRSVDNLSPINIKSKVSLENRGGFEHSKPEYRFEEWLNHTLEVYHQSEINKVLFITLLPDMQSFRKTFSSFSFLTWVRGTTNADVLKVLRIFRPEKQLTIAVGRYYHDRYKKIDSLHEVLVQNLDYVYIGLMGQLTLDDLLIMNCRKIEIFFQLAINYESILNLFLKHWMAGSNPRLRYIELQSMYHPSPQAEAVFRGIKHQVVSKEDSKTLKAFRSFGIKKGSKYVEFLDGYNIRRRDGTVATISFNKRYSFIMLEWLNHAIEVYHQSELDRVSIFTPLPDMKSFRKTFNKCFRPEKNLIFTVGEFFVHRNENKKDPKTLNAFKTSGIGKLKFRGGYNIRRRDGTVATVSFNERNSFVMYIWS
;
A
#
# COMPACT_ATOMS: atom_id res chain seq x y z
N MET A 1 6.86 43.30 -11.87
CA MET A 1 6.02 43.66 -13.02
C MET A 1 5.20 44.86 -12.59
N SER A 2 5.28 45.96 -13.34
CA SER A 2 4.49 47.16 -13.11
C SER A 2 3.03 46.89 -13.50
N ASP A 3 2.10 47.24 -12.61
CA ASP A 3 0.65 47.21 -12.82
C ASP A 3 0.28 48.16 -13.99
N GLY A 4 0.09 47.65 -15.19
CA GLY A 4 -0.23 48.49 -16.35
C GLY A 4 -0.48 47.78 -17.68
N ASP A 5 0.06 46.58 -17.89
CA ASP A 5 -0.29 45.82 -19.10
C ASP A 5 -1.66 45.12 -18.92
N PRO A 6 -2.59 45.26 -19.87
CA PRO A 6 -3.86 44.55 -19.80
C PRO A 6 -3.60 43.05 -19.76
N PRO A 7 -4.34 42.27 -18.96
CA PRO A 7 -4.13 40.83 -18.86
C PRO A 7 -4.26 40.21 -20.26
N LEU A 8 -3.28 39.38 -20.62
CA LEU A 8 -3.26 38.67 -21.90
C LEU A 8 -4.59 37.93 -22.09
N ARG A 9 -5.36 38.32 -23.10
CA ARG A 9 -6.61 37.64 -23.47
C ARG A 9 -6.28 36.33 -24.18
N LEU A 10 -5.90 35.32 -23.41
CA LEU A 10 -5.41 34.03 -23.90
C LEU A 10 -6.33 33.44 -24.99
N LEU A 11 -7.65 33.44 -24.78
CA LEU A 11 -8.63 32.88 -25.70
C LEU A 11 -8.85 33.71 -27.00
N ASN A 12 -8.25 34.90 -27.10
CA ASN A 12 -8.29 35.74 -28.30
C ASN A 12 -7.05 35.56 -29.19
N LEU A 13 -6.09 34.75 -28.77
CA LEU A 13 -4.90 34.45 -29.58
C LEU A 13 -5.24 33.50 -30.73
N PRO A 14 -4.51 33.57 -31.86
CA PRO A 14 -4.61 32.58 -32.93
C PRO A 14 -4.28 31.16 -32.41
N ASN A 15 -4.88 30.13 -33.03
CA ASN A 15 -4.81 28.74 -32.55
C ASN A 15 -3.38 28.23 -32.30
N LYS A 16 -2.42 28.54 -33.19
CA LYS A 16 -1.04 28.05 -33.06
C LYS A 16 -0.32 28.62 -31.82
N PRO A 17 -0.18 29.95 -31.64
CA PRO A 17 0.35 30.53 -30.41
C PRO A 17 -0.38 30.05 -29.15
N LEU A 18 -1.71 29.94 -29.22
CA LEU A 18 -2.53 29.51 -28.10
C LEU A 18 -2.21 28.08 -27.65
N GLN A 19 -2.11 27.14 -28.60
CA GLN A 19 -1.70 25.76 -28.30
C GLN A 19 -0.29 25.69 -27.71
N SER A 20 0.66 26.45 -28.28
CA SER A 20 2.04 26.49 -27.76
C SER A 20 2.10 27.01 -26.32
N ILE A 21 1.33 28.06 -25.99
CA ILE A 21 1.28 28.59 -24.62
C ILE A 21 0.73 27.53 -23.67
N ILE A 22 -0.36 26.85 -24.02
CA ILE A 22 -0.96 25.85 -23.13
C ILE A 22 -0.04 24.64 -22.96
N GLN A 23 0.71 24.22 -23.99
CA GLN A 23 1.74 23.19 -23.86
C GLN A 23 2.84 23.56 -22.86
N CYS A 24 3.16 24.85 -22.73
CA CYS A 24 4.13 25.36 -21.77
C CYS A 24 3.56 25.57 -20.35
N MET A 25 2.23 25.56 -20.19
CA MET A 25 1.60 25.62 -18.87
C MET A 25 1.90 24.34 -18.07
N ASN A 26 1.89 24.45 -16.74
CA ASN A 26 1.94 23.27 -15.90
C ASN A 26 0.60 22.51 -15.96
N HIS A 27 0.58 21.26 -15.50
CA HIS A 27 -0.63 20.42 -15.60
C HIS A 27 -1.83 20.95 -14.80
N ILE A 28 -1.60 21.62 -13.66
CA ILE A 28 -2.70 22.19 -12.87
C ILE A 28 -3.35 23.39 -13.57
N ASP A 29 -2.56 24.24 -14.23
CA ASP A 29 -3.06 25.38 -15.02
C ASP A 29 -3.80 24.92 -16.28
N GLN A 30 -3.29 23.87 -16.94
CA GLN A 30 -3.98 23.21 -18.06
C GLN A 30 -5.35 22.68 -17.64
N PHE A 31 -5.41 22.00 -16.48
CA PHE A 31 -6.66 21.50 -15.93
C PHE A 31 -7.59 22.62 -15.44
N ALA A 32 -7.06 23.67 -14.82
CA ALA A 32 -7.84 24.85 -14.46
C ALA A 32 -8.48 25.48 -15.70
N LEU A 33 -7.72 25.61 -16.79
CA LEU A 33 -8.21 26.15 -18.06
C LEU A 33 -9.33 25.27 -18.65
N SER A 34 -9.24 23.94 -18.56
CA SER A 34 -10.29 23.05 -19.08
C SER A 34 -11.62 23.22 -18.34
N LEU A 35 -11.59 23.67 -17.08
CA LEU A 35 -12.79 23.90 -16.29
C LEU A 35 -13.53 25.21 -16.65
N VAL A 36 -12.84 26.19 -17.24
CA VAL A 36 -13.40 27.54 -17.50
C VAL A 36 -14.62 27.54 -18.44
N SER A 37 -14.56 26.81 -19.55
CA SER A 37 -15.65 26.78 -20.55
C SER A 37 -15.55 25.55 -21.46
N ASN A 38 -16.60 25.22 -22.20
CA ASN A 38 -16.55 24.14 -23.20
C ASN A 38 -15.51 24.42 -24.29
N ARG A 39 -15.36 25.68 -24.74
CA ARG A 39 -14.32 26.06 -25.70
C ARG A 39 -12.92 25.81 -25.14
N SER A 40 -12.69 26.14 -23.87
CA SER A 40 -11.40 25.91 -23.21
C SER A 40 -11.13 24.42 -22.98
N LYS A 41 -12.16 23.64 -22.63
CA LYS A 41 -12.09 22.17 -22.50
C LYS A 41 -11.64 21.53 -23.81
N GLU A 42 -12.31 21.84 -24.93
CA GLU A 42 -11.96 21.28 -26.24
C GLU A 42 -10.55 21.66 -26.69
N LEU A 43 -10.12 22.89 -26.37
CA LEU A 43 -8.77 23.34 -26.64
C LEU A 43 -7.73 22.53 -25.86
N VAL A 44 -7.88 22.38 -24.54
CA VAL A 44 -6.95 21.58 -23.71
C VAL A 44 -6.94 20.12 -24.16
N LYS A 45 -8.12 19.56 -24.45
CA LYS A 45 -8.28 18.20 -24.98
C LYS A 45 -7.55 18.01 -26.32
N SER A 46 -7.58 19.01 -27.21
CA SER A 46 -6.91 18.95 -28.53
C SER A 46 -5.38 18.90 -28.46
N ILE A 47 -4.79 19.31 -27.33
CA ILE A 47 -3.33 19.27 -27.12
C ILE A 47 -2.84 17.84 -26.84
N ASP A 48 -3.77 16.94 -26.47
CA ASP A 48 -3.51 15.51 -26.24
C ASP A 48 -2.45 15.25 -25.17
N ILE A 49 -2.55 15.97 -24.05
CA ILE A 49 -1.67 15.77 -22.88
C ILE A 49 -1.95 14.38 -22.30
N LYS A 50 -0.91 13.55 -22.19
CA LYS A 50 -1.05 12.19 -21.65
C LYS A 50 -0.89 12.19 -20.13
N CYS A 51 -1.94 11.76 -19.42
CA CYS A 51 -1.79 11.29 -18.04
C CYS A 51 -1.41 9.81 -18.03
N ARG A 52 -0.74 9.38 -16.96
CA ARG A 52 -0.42 7.97 -16.71
C ARG A 52 -1.66 7.21 -16.24
N ARG A 53 -2.39 7.77 -15.28
CA ARG A 53 -3.55 7.14 -14.64
C ARG A 53 -4.52 8.17 -14.09
N ILE A 54 -5.79 7.78 -14.02
CA ILE A 54 -6.81 8.46 -13.23
C ILE A 54 -7.29 7.48 -12.16
N ASN A 55 -7.17 7.89 -10.90
CA ASN A 55 -7.51 7.06 -9.75
C ASN A 55 -8.58 7.75 -8.90
N ILE A 56 -9.33 6.95 -8.16
CA ILE A 56 -10.22 7.41 -7.10
C ILE A 56 -9.63 6.99 -5.77
N LYS A 57 -9.56 7.93 -4.82
CA LYS A 57 -9.20 7.66 -3.43
C LYS A 57 -10.32 8.13 -2.51
N VAL A 58 -10.69 7.28 -1.56
CA VAL A 58 -11.73 7.54 -0.56
C VAL A 58 -11.10 7.49 0.83
N ASP A 59 -11.11 8.62 1.53
CA ASP A 59 -10.59 8.78 2.88
C ASP A 59 -11.55 9.64 3.72
N THR A 60 -11.10 10.70 4.39
CA THR A 60 -12.00 11.71 4.96
C THR A 60 -12.85 12.38 3.90
N ASP A 61 -12.24 12.58 2.72
CA ASP A 61 -12.85 13.14 1.52
C ASP A 61 -12.72 12.15 0.37
N VAL A 62 -13.46 12.40 -0.72
CA VAL A 62 -13.30 11.67 -1.98
C VAL A 62 -12.39 12.46 -2.88
N PHE A 63 -11.44 11.78 -3.52
CA PHE A 63 -10.42 12.39 -4.38
C PHE A 63 -10.45 11.76 -5.76
N ILE A 64 -10.37 12.61 -6.79
CA ILE A 64 -9.92 12.21 -8.13
C ILE A 64 -8.43 12.56 -8.23
N GLN A 65 -7.59 11.57 -8.50
CA GLN A 65 -6.14 11.74 -8.64
C GLN A 65 -5.75 11.53 -10.09
N ILE A 66 -5.10 12.52 -10.69
CA ILE A 66 -4.61 12.48 -12.07
C ILE A 66 -3.09 12.40 -12.00
N GLU A 67 -2.54 11.22 -12.30
CA GLU A 67 -1.11 10.96 -12.21
C GLU A 67 -0.42 11.25 -13.53
N PHE A 68 0.63 12.06 -13.49
CA PHE A 68 1.58 12.28 -14.58
C PHE A 68 2.93 11.64 -14.24
N PRO A 69 3.90 11.56 -15.17
CA PRO A 69 5.21 10.97 -14.88
C PRO A 69 5.96 11.58 -13.68
N HIS A 70 5.72 12.87 -13.39
CA HIS A 70 6.50 13.64 -12.41
C HIS A 70 5.67 14.45 -11.41
N ASN A 71 4.34 14.40 -11.49
CA ASN A 71 3.47 15.10 -10.54
C ASN A 71 2.07 14.46 -10.53
N THR A 72 1.23 14.91 -9.60
CA THR A 72 -0.16 14.43 -9.46
C THR A 72 -1.07 15.59 -9.11
N ILE A 73 -2.17 15.72 -9.84
CA ILE A 73 -3.26 16.62 -9.48
C ILE A 73 -4.24 15.85 -8.61
N GLU A 74 -4.64 16.43 -7.49
CA GLU A 74 -5.69 15.88 -6.63
C GLU A 74 -6.89 16.84 -6.60
N CYS A 75 -8.06 16.35 -6.99
CA CYS A 75 -9.33 17.06 -6.82
C CYS A 75 -10.01 16.49 -5.59
N SER A 76 -10.01 17.22 -4.48
CA SER A 76 -10.72 16.85 -3.25
C SER A 76 -12.17 17.32 -3.28
N PHE A 77 -13.07 16.45 -2.88
CA PHE A 77 -14.50 16.70 -2.74
C PHE A 77 -14.90 16.54 -1.29
N ASP A 78 -14.68 17.62 -0.53
CA ASP A 78 -15.14 17.74 0.83
C ASP A 78 -16.67 17.62 0.84
N ASP A 79 -17.23 17.01 1.88
CA ASP A 79 -18.69 16.83 2.06
C ASP A 79 -19.38 15.82 1.13
N TYR A 80 -18.65 15.12 0.23
CA TYR A 80 -19.25 14.10 -0.62
C TYR A 80 -19.87 12.95 0.21
N GLN A 81 -21.18 12.73 0.05
CA GLN A 81 -21.96 11.63 0.66
C GLN A 81 -21.67 11.37 2.15
N ARG A 82 -21.77 12.39 3.02
CA ARG A 82 -21.61 12.21 4.48
C ARG A 82 -22.68 11.34 5.16
N SER A 83 -23.86 11.22 4.57
CA SER A 83 -24.94 10.33 5.02
C SER A 83 -25.63 9.70 3.82
N VAL A 84 -26.38 8.62 4.04
CA VAL A 84 -27.10 7.91 2.96
C VAL A 84 -28.12 8.83 2.27
N ASP A 85 -28.76 9.71 3.03
CA ASP A 85 -29.75 10.67 2.50
C ASP A 85 -29.11 11.90 1.83
N ASN A 86 -27.79 12.06 1.96
CA ASN A 86 -27.06 13.17 1.36
C ASN A 86 -26.45 12.75 0.03
N LEU A 87 -27.28 12.79 -1.03
CA LEU A 87 -26.82 12.62 -2.41
C LEU A 87 -25.70 13.61 -2.74
N SER A 88 -24.88 13.29 -3.76
CA SER A 88 -23.87 14.26 -4.23
C SER A 88 -24.55 15.60 -4.53
N PRO A 89 -24.04 16.73 -4.03
CA PRO A 89 -24.63 18.03 -4.33
C PRO A 89 -24.37 18.42 -5.79
N ILE A 90 -25.33 19.10 -6.40
CA ILE A 90 -25.09 19.81 -7.67
C ILE A 90 -24.18 21.01 -7.38
N ASN A 91 -23.30 21.36 -8.32
CA ASN A 91 -22.30 22.42 -8.19
C ASN A 91 -21.27 22.12 -7.08
N ILE A 92 -20.88 20.85 -6.92
CA ILE A 92 -19.93 20.48 -5.87
C ILE A 92 -18.62 21.26 -6.05
N LYS A 93 -18.17 21.85 -4.96
CA LYS A 93 -16.92 22.60 -4.92
C LYS A 93 -15.77 21.62 -4.74
N SER A 94 -14.78 21.70 -5.60
CA SER A 94 -13.55 20.92 -5.51
C SER A 94 -12.37 21.79 -5.11
N LYS A 95 -11.54 21.28 -4.19
CA LYS A 95 -10.19 21.78 -3.92
C LYS A 95 -9.23 21.02 -4.81
N VAL A 96 -8.70 21.68 -5.83
CA VAL A 96 -7.75 21.11 -6.78
C VAL A 96 -6.34 21.50 -6.39
N SER A 97 -5.46 20.55 -6.11
CA SER A 97 -4.07 20.79 -5.73
C SER A 97 -3.09 20.06 -6.63
N LEU A 98 -1.87 20.59 -6.73
CA LEU A 98 -0.73 19.94 -7.36
C LEU A 98 0.25 19.53 -6.27
N GLU A 99 0.21 18.26 -5.87
CA GLU A 99 1.00 17.75 -4.75
C GLU A 99 0.85 18.66 -3.50
N ASN A 100 1.98 19.10 -2.93
CA ASN A 100 2.03 20.01 -1.78
C ASN A 100 2.25 21.48 -2.16
N ARG A 101 2.17 21.83 -3.45
CA ARG A 101 2.60 23.16 -3.96
C ARG A 101 1.48 24.20 -4.02
N GLY A 102 0.33 23.91 -3.42
CA GLY A 102 -0.87 24.73 -3.49
C GLY A 102 -1.79 24.31 -4.62
N GLY A 103 -2.84 25.10 -4.83
CA GLY A 103 -3.96 24.72 -5.68
C GLY A 103 -4.98 25.84 -5.81
N PHE A 104 -6.14 25.51 -6.37
CA PHE A 104 -7.27 26.40 -6.48
C PHE A 104 -8.55 25.70 -6.00
N GLU A 105 -9.53 26.51 -5.61
CA GLU A 105 -10.87 26.04 -5.32
C GLU A 105 -11.80 26.43 -6.45
N HIS A 106 -12.60 25.48 -6.92
CA HIS A 106 -13.53 25.73 -8.02
C HIS A 106 -14.82 24.95 -7.84
N SER A 107 -15.94 25.62 -8.07
CA SER A 107 -17.23 24.98 -8.33
C SER A 107 -17.62 25.30 -9.76
N LYS A 108 -18.06 24.28 -10.49
CA LYS A 108 -18.56 24.44 -11.85
C LYS A 108 -20.08 24.23 -11.84
N PRO A 109 -20.87 25.12 -12.47
CA PRO A 109 -22.30 24.91 -12.59
C PRO A 109 -22.64 23.54 -13.18
N GLU A 110 -23.68 22.91 -12.65
CA GLU A 110 -24.23 21.58 -12.96
C GLU A 110 -23.32 20.40 -12.62
N TYR A 111 -22.06 20.64 -12.24
CA TYR A 111 -21.14 19.55 -11.94
C TYR A 111 -21.42 18.93 -10.57
N ARG A 112 -21.67 17.64 -10.56
CA ARG A 112 -21.55 16.75 -9.40
C ARG A 112 -20.22 16.01 -9.51
N PHE A 113 -19.96 15.08 -8.61
CA PHE A 113 -18.74 14.27 -8.65
C PHE A 113 -18.59 13.51 -9.98
N GLU A 114 -19.69 12.98 -10.50
CA GLU A 114 -19.73 12.21 -11.74
C GLU A 114 -19.30 13.07 -12.95
N GLU A 115 -19.78 14.31 -13.04
CA GLU A 115 -19.38 15.22 -14.11
C GLU A 115 -17.93 15.68 -13.97
N TRP A 116 -17.41 15.84 -12.75
CA TRP A 116 -15.98 16.08 -12.51
C TRP A 116 -15.12 14.91 -12.98
N LEU A 117 -15.54 13.68 -12.70
CA LEU A 117 -14.84 12.46 -13.14
C LEU A 117 -14.88 12.33 -14.66
N ASN A 118 -16.06 12.47 -15.28
CA ASN A 118 -16.22 12.41 -16.73
C ASN A 118 -15.43 13.51 -17.43
N HIS A 119 -15.44 14.74 -16.90
CA HIS A 119 -14.61 15.82 -17.42
C HIS A 119 -13.13 15.44 -17.44
N THR A 120 -12.64 14.85 -16.34
CA THR A 120 -11.25 14.42 -16.21
C THR A 120 -10.91 13.33 -17.22
N LEU A 121 -11.75 12.29 -17.33
CA LEU A 121 -11.59 11.21 -18.31
C LEU A 121 -11.54 11.75 -19.76
N GLU A 122 -12.45 12.66 -20.10
CA GLU A 122 -12.53 13.25 -21.43
C GLU A 122 -11.33 14.15 -21.79
N VAL A 123 -10.83 14.95 -20.84
CA VAL A 123 -9.70 15.86 -21.06
C VAL A 123 -8.42 15.08 -21.35
N TYR A 124 -8.21 13.95 -20.68
CA TYR A 124 -6.99 13.14 -20.80
C TYR A 124 -7.18 11.87 -21.66
N HIS A 125 -8.27 11.80 -22.43
CA HIS A 125 -8.57 10.71 -23.36
C HIS A 125 -8.51 9.32 -22.70
N GLN A 126 -9.00 9.21 -21.47
CA GLN A 126 -9.14 7.94 -20.76
C GLN A 126 -10.58 7.46 -20.86
N SER A 127 -10.78 6.16 -21.12
CA SER A 127 -12.11 5.57 -21.15
C SER A 127 -12.61 5.20 -19.75
N GLU A 128 -11.69 4.90 -18.83
CA GLU A 128 -11.98 4.32 -17.52
C GLU A 128 -10.94 4.76 -16.48
N ILE A 129 -11.30 4.61 -15.21
CA ILE A 129 -10.36 4.81 -14.10
C ILE A 129 -9.45 3.59 -13.93
N ASN A 130 -8.24 3.80 -13.44
CA ASN A 130 -7.29 2.71 -13.24
C ASN A 130 -7.48 2.04 -11.87
N LYS A 131 -7.53 2.84 -10.80
CA LYS A 131 -7.50 2.35 -9.42
C LYS A 131 -8.58 2.99 -8.56
N VAL A 132 -9.18 2.18 -7.70
CA VAL A 132 -10.00 2.63 -6.58
C VAL A 132 -9.29 2.27 -5.28
N LEU A 133 -8.99 3.27 -4.47
CA LEU A 133 -8.32 3.15 -3.18
C LEU A 133 -9.28 3.56 -2.06
N PHE A 134 -9.55 2.64 -1.14
CA PHE A 134 -10.32 2.92 0.06
C PHE A 134 -9.43 2.91 1.30
N ILE A 135 -9.49 4.01 2.04
CA ILE A 135 -8.97 4.16 3.39
C ILE A 135 -10.13 4.10 4.38
N THR A 136 -11.30 4.61 4.01
CA THR A 136 -12.54 4.59 4.80
C THR A 136 -13.71 4.04 3.96
N LEU A 137 -14.84 3.75 4.60
CA LEU A 137 -16.10 3.42 3.92
C LEU A 137 -16.92 4.69 3.68
N LEU A 138 -17.53 4.79 2.50
CA LEU A 138 -18.64 5.72 2.29
C LEU A 138 -19.95 5.12 2.85
N PRO A 139 -20.89 5.94 3.33
CA PRO A 139 -22.21 5.49 3.75
C PRO A 139 -22.96 4.73 2.65
N ASP A 140 -22.99 5.29 1.43
CA ASP A 140 -23.66 4.69 0.27
C ASP A 140 -22.66 4.26 -0.83
N MET A 141 -22.03 3.12 -0.56
CA MET A 141 -21.09 2.47 -1.50
C MET A 141 -21.76 2.02 -2.81
N GLN A 142 -23.07 1.71 -2.80
CA GLN A 142 -23.76 1.18 -3.98
C GLN A 142 -24.01 2.28 -5.01
N SER A 143 -24.48 3.46 -4.57
CA SER A 143 -24.61 4.60 -5.45
C SER A 143 -23.23 5.09 -5.91
N PHE A 144 -22.23 5.13 -5.02
CA PHE A 144 -20.87 5.49 -5.40
C PHE A 144 -20.32 4.59 -6.50
N ARG A 145 -20.54 3.27 -6.42
CA ARG A 145 -20.10 2.32 -7.45
C ARG A 145 -20.69 2.61 -8.84
N LYS A 146 -21.88 3.22 -8.93
CA LYS A 146 -22.54 3.55 -10.20
C LYS A 146 -21.93 4.76 -10.90
N THR A 147 -21.06 5.52 -10.21
CA THR A 147 -20.44 6.74 -10.77
C THR A 147 -19.36 6.45 -11.81
N PHE A 148 -18.88 5.21 -11.90
CA PHE A 148 -17.88 4.76 -12.88
C PHE A 148 -18.18 3.32 -13.32
N SER A 149 -17.71 2.95 -14.52
CA SER A 149 -18.00 1.64 -15.14
C SER A 149 -17.13 0.52 -14.56
N SER A 150 -15.90 0.39 -15.02
CA SER A 150 -14.92 -0.65 -14.68
C SER A 150 -13.62 -0.01 -14.22
N PHE A 151 -12.77 -0.82 -13.60
CA PHE A 151 -11.47 -0.40 -13.09
C PHE A 151 -10.55 -1.61 -12.88
N SER A 152 -9.26 -1.41 -13.06
CA SER A 152 -8.28 -2.49 -13.03
C SER A 152 -7.86 -2.89 -11.62
N PHE A 153 -7.75 -1.93 -10.70
CA PHE A 153 -7.08 -2.13 -9.42
C PHE A 153 -7.94 -1.71 -8.24
N LEU A 154 -8.17 -2.63 -7.29
CA LEU A 154 -8.76 -2.30 -5.99
C LEU A 154 -7.69 -2.32 -4.89
N THR A 155 -7.64 -1.27 -4.08
CA THR A 155 -6.81 -1.26 -2.87
C THR A 155 -7.64 -0.86 -1.66
N TRP A 156 -7.54 -1.64 -0.59
CA TRP A 156 -8.21 -1.41 0.68
C TRP A 156 -7.21 -1.40 1.83
N VAL A 157 -7.00 -0.25 2.48
CA VAL A 157 -5.89 -0.05 3.44
C VAL A 157 -6.31 -0.17 4.91
N ARG A 158 -7.53 0.22 5.29
CA ARG A 158 -7.95 0.16 6.71
C ARG A 158 -9.26 -0.59 6.86
N GLY A 159 -9.21 -1.90 6.61
CA GLY A 159 -10.32 -2.81 6.92
C GLY A 159 -10.62 -2.77 8.40
N THR A 160 -11.73 -2.13 8.76
CA THR A 160 -12.22 -2.03 10.13
C THR A 160 -12.71 -3.39 10.61
N THR A 161 -13.48 -4.11 9.79
CA THR A 161 -13.99 -5.45 10.11
C THR A 161 -13.96 -6.38 8.89
N ASN A 162 -14.13 -7.70 9.12
CA ASN A 162 -14.28 -8.67 8.04
C ASN A 162 -15.56 -8.40 7.21
N ALA A 163 -16.64 -7.97 7.85
CA ALA A 163 -17.90 -7.65 7.18
C ALA A 163 -17.73 -6.47 6.20
N ASP A 164 -16.97 -5.46 6.59
CA ASP A 164 -16.68 -4.30 5.74
C ASP A 164 -15.88 -4.69 4.50
N VAL A 165 -14.84 -5.51 4.69
CA VAL A 165 -14.02 -6.03 3.58
C VAL A 165 -14.91 -6.78 2.60
N LEU A 166 -15.77 -7.68 3.08
CA LEU A 166 -16.68 -8.45 2.21
C LEU A 166 -17.69 -7.55 1.50
N LYS A 167 -18.28 -6.58 2.21
CA LYS A 167 -19.22 -5.62 1.63
C LYS A 167 -18.58 -4.89 0.45
N VAL A 168 -17.35 -4.40 0.64
CA VAL A 168 -16.62 -3.69 -0.41
C VAL A 168 -16.31 -4.62 -1.57
N LEU A 169 -15.74 -5.79 -1.31
CA LEU A 169 -15.33 -6.70 -2.37
C LEU A 169 -16.51 -7.24 -3.18
N ARG A 170 -17.71 -7.33 -2.58
CA ARG A 170 -18.94 -7.67 -3.31
C ARG A 170 -19.38 -6.57 -4.26
N ILE A 171 -19.24 -5.30 -3.86
CA ILE A 171 -19.66 -4.13 -4.63
C ILE A 171 -18.60 -3.72 -5.68
N PHE A 172 -17.33 -3.75 -5.30
CA PHE A 172 -16.19 -3.30 -6.08
C PHE A 172 -15.39 -4.54 -6.53
N ARG A 173 -15.62 -4.94 -7.78
CA ARG A 173 -14.99 -6.10 -8.42
C ARG A 173 -13.92 -5.60 -9.41
N PRO A 174 -12.62 -5.65 -9.05
CA PRO A 174 -11.55 -5.23 -9.94
C PRO A 174 -11.30 -6.27 -11.04
N GLU A 175 -10.82 -5.84 -12.20
CA GLU A 175 -10.53 -6.74 -13.31
C GLU A 175 -9.16 -7.42 -13.21
N LYS A 176 -8.18 -6.76 -12.60
CA LYS A 176 -6.77 -7.21 -12.65
C LYS A 176 -6.18 -7.48 -11.28
N GLN A 177 -6.32 -6.56 -10.31
CA GLN A 177 -5.63 -6.72 -9.04
C GLN A 177 -6.46 -6.32 -7.82
N LEU A 178 -6.21 -7.05 -6.74
CA LEU A 178 -6.80 -6.82 -5.43
C LEU A 178 -5.72 -6.73 -4.36
N THR A 179 -5.69 -5.61 -3.65
CA THR A 179 -4.76 -5.36 -2.54
C THR A 179 -5.54 -5.06 -1.27
N ILE A 180 -5.41 -5.92 -0.26
CA ILE A 180 -6.00 -5.75 1.06
C ILE A 180 -4.87 -5.48 2.06
N ALA A 181 -4.47 -4.22 2.18
CA ALA A 181 -3.33 -3.77 2.97
C ALA A 181 -3.74 -3.37 4.39
N VAL A 182 -4.27 -4.30 5.20
CA VAL A 182 -4.85 -3.92 6.50
C VAL A 182 -3.80 -3.54 7.55
N GLY A 183 -4.09 -2.49 8.31
CA GLY A 183 -3.30 -2.05 9.46
C GLY A 183 -3.11 -3.16 10.52
N ARG A 184 -1.88 -3.30 10.99
CA ARG A 184 -1.39 -4.34 11.94
C ARG A 184 -1.99 -4.33 13.36
N TYR A 185 -3.04 -3.54 13.61
CA TYR A 185 -3.49 -3.21 14.96
C TYR A 185 -4.83 -3.82 15.40
N TYR A 186 -5.55 -4.52 14.52
CA TYR A 186 -6.86 -5.07 14.86
C TYR A 186 -6.73 -6.51 15.39
N HIS A 187 -6.80 -6.64 16.72
CA HIS A 187 -6.71 -7.91 17.43
C HIS A 187 -7.92 -8.83 17.17
N ASP A 188 -9.07 -8.35 16.70
CA ASP A 188 -10.28 -9.21 16.58
C ASP A 188 -10.33 -10.13 15.35
N ARG A 189 -9.26 -10.20 14.54
CA ARG A 189 -9.26 -10.98 13.28
C ARG A 189 -8.67 -12.39 13.37
N TYR A 190 -8.74 -12.99 14.57
CA TYR A 190 -8.39 -14.41 14.80
C TYR A 190 -9.34 -15.40 14.11
N LYS A 191 -10.51 -14.96 13.61
CA LYS A 191 -11.47 -15.84 12.93
C LYS A 191 -11.26 -15.83 11.42
N LYS A 192 -11.30 -17.02 10.82
CA LYS A 192 -11.26 -17.26 9.37
C LYS A 192 -12.25 -16.32 8.66
N ILE A 193 -11.81 -15.72 7.56
CA ILE A 193 -12.70 -14.92 6.71
C ILE A 193 -13.34 -15.89 5.72
N ASP A 194 -14.29 -16.70 6.20
CA ASP A 194 -14.87 -17.84 5.47
C ASP A 194 -15.47 -17.48 4.10
N SER A 195 -15.70 -16.19 3.81
CA SER A 195 -16.38 -15.71 2.61
C SER A 195 -15.49 -14.92 1.63
N LEU A 196 -14.15 -14.90 1.81
CA LEU A 196 -13.26 -14.34 0.78
C LEU A 196 -13.26 -15.15 -0.52
N HIS A 197 -13.66 -16.43 -0.47
CA HIS A 197 -13.72 -17.34 -1.62
C HIS A 197 -14.56 -16.77 -2.78
N GLU A 198 -15.70 -16.12 -2.47
CA GLU A 198 -16.57 -15.45 -3.46
C GLU A 198 -15.84 -14.36 -4.26
N VAL A 199 -14.73 -13.85 -3.73
CA VAL A 199 -13.94 -12.78 -4.33
C VAL A 199 -12.69 -13.33 -4.99
N LEU A 200 -12.03 -14.27 -4.34
CA LEU A 200 -10.76 -14.84 -4.78
C LEU A 200 -10.90 -15.73 -6.03
N VAL A 201 -12.10 -16.18 -6.36
CA VAL A 201 -12.40 -16.96 -7.58
C VAL A 201 -12.24 -16.17 -8.89
N GLN A 202 -12.09 -14.84 -8.83
CA GLN A 202 -12.13 -13.95 -10.01
C GLN A 202 -10.94 -14.03 -10.97
N ASN A 203 -10.07 -15.05 -10.88
CA ASN A 203 -8.91 -15.24 -11.77
C ASN A 203 -8.08 -13.95 -11.96
N LEU A 204 -7.79 -13.22 -10.88
CA LEU A 204 -7.07 -11.94 -10.92
C LEU A 204 -5.60 -12.13 -11.33
N ASP A 205 -4.96 -11.08 -11.85
CA ASP A 205 -3.52 -11.12 -12.12
C ASP A 205 -2.68 -11.03 -10.84
N TYR A 206 -3.12 -10.23 -9.86
CA TYR A 206 -2.41 -10.08 -8.60
C TYR A 206 -3.35 -9.97 -7.41
N VAL A 207 -3.04 -10.74 -6.36
CA VAL A 207 -3.69 -10.67 -5.05
C VAL A 207 -2.64 -10.43 -3.98
N TYR A 208 -2.84 -9.37 -3.21
CA TYR A 208 -2.09 -9.09 -1.98
C TYR A 208 -3.03 -9.07 -0.79
N ILE A 209 -2.75 -9.90 0.22
CA ILE A 209 -3.46 -9.89 1.51
C ILE A 209 -2.44 -9.62 2.61
N GLY A 210 -2.44 -8.39 3.11
CA GLY A 210 -1.46 -7.90 4.08
C GLY A 210 -1.68 -8.39 5.51
N LEU A 211 -2.82 -9.02 5.83
CA LEU A 211 -3.04 -9.77 7.08
C LEU A 211 -4.28 -10.65 6.97
N MET A 212 -4.07 -11.95 6.78
CA MET A 212 -5.08 -13.01 6.81
C MET A 212 -5.10 -13.70 8.17
N GLY A 213 -6.28 -13.94 8.77
CA GLY A 213 -6.39 -14.60 10.08
C GLY A 213 -5.91 -16.05 10.05
N GLN A 214 -6.54 -16.86 9.20
CA GLN A 214 -6.15 -18.26 9.00
C GLN A 214 -6.01 -18.56 7.52
N LEU A 215 -4.87 -19.14 7.14
CA LEU A 215 -4.63 -19.68 5.81
C LEU A 215 -4.99 -21.18 5.79
N THR A 216 -5.75 -21.58 4.78
CA THR A 216 -6.12 -22.98 4.51
C THR A 216 -5.67 -23.41 3.11
N LEU A 217 -5.71 -24.72 2.84
CA LEU A 217 -5.44 -25.24 1.50
C LEU A 217 -6.45 -24.72 0.47
N ASP A 218 -7.73 -24.67 0.83
CA ASP A 218 -8.80 -24.22 -0.07
C ASP A 218 -8.61 -22.78 -0.53
N ASP A 219 -8.11 -21.90 0.36
CA ASP A 219 -7.76 -20.52 0.01
C ASP A 219 -6.72 -20.48 -1.12
N LEU A 220 -5.70 -21.35 -1.05
CA LEU A 220 -4.66 -21.44 -2.08
C LEU A 220 -5.19 -22.02 -3.40
N LEU A 221 -6.02 -23.06 -3.32
CA LEU A 221 -6.53 -23.75 -4.50
C LEU A 221 -7.57 -22.92 -5.28
N ILE A 222 -8.36 -22.10 -4.60
CA ILE A 222 -9.36 -21.25 -5.27
C ILE A 222 -8.75 -20.04 -5.99
N MET A 223 -7.58 -19.56 -5.53
CA MET A 223 -6.88 -18.41 -6.13
C MET A 223 -6.11 -18.80 -7.39
N ASN A 224 -6.78 -18.86 -8.54
CA ASN A 224 -6.11 -19.01 -9.83
C ASN A 224 -5.56 -17.67 -10.35
N CYS A 225 -4.61 -17.10 -9.61
CA CYS A 225 -4.00 -15.81 -9.91
C CYS A 225 -2.59 -15.94 -10.47
N ARG A 226 -2.10 -14.95 -11.22
CA ARG A 226 -0.70 -14.94 -11.70
C ARG A 226 0.30 -14.69 -10.57
N LYS A 227 -0.04 -13.81 -9.64
CA LYS A 227 0.80 -13.45 -8.51
C LYS A 227 -0.01 -13.43 -7.21
N ILE A 228 0.49 -14.09 -6.17
CA ILE A 228 -0.15 -14.16 -4.86
C ILE A 228 0.86 -13.76 -3.78
N GLU A 229 0.48 -12.84 -2.91
CA GLU A 229 1.27 -12.45 -1.74
C GLU A 229 0.35 -12.41 -0.53
N ILE A 230 0.60 -13.28 0.46
CA ILE A 230 -0.24 -13.38 1.66
C ILE A 230 0.64 -13.32 2.89
N PHE A 231 0.39 -12.32 3.72
CA PHE A 231 0.83 -12.30 5.10
C PHE A 231 -0.31 -12.84 5.97
N PHE A 232 -0.06 -13.94 6.68
CA PHE A 232 -1.08 -14.61 7.48
C PHE A 232 -0.63 -14.81 8.93
N GLN A 233 -1.61 -14.94 9.81
CA GLN A 233 -1.39 -15.08 11.24
C GLN A 233 -1.17 -16.55 11.64
N LEU A 234 -2.09 -17.43 11.22
CA LEU A 234 -2.08 -18.85 11.55
C LEU A 234 -2.30 -19.73 10.31
N ALA A 235 -1.66 -20.89 10.27
CA ALA A 235 -1.96 -21.99 9.35
C ALA A 235 -1.84 -23.31 10.12
N ILE A 236 -2.98 -23.98 10.34
CA ILE A 236 -3.00 -25.28 11.03
C ILE A 236 -2.37 -26.32 10.11
N ASN A 237 -1.35 -27.04 10.59
CA ASN A 237 -0.57 -27.99 9.80
C ASN A 237 0.04 -27.36 8.54
N TYR A 238 0.68 -26.20 8.69
CA TYR A 238 1.20 -25.40 7.56
C TYR A 238 2.02 -26.20 6.55
N GLU A 239 2.94 -27.06 7.01
CA GLU A 239 3.76 -27.89 6.11
C GLU A 239 2.92 -28.89 5.30
N SER A 240 1.85 -29.42 5.90
CA SER A 240 0.90 -30.29 5.20
C SER A 240 0.07 -29.53 4.16
N ILE A 241 -0.34 -28.30 4.47
CA ILE A 241 -1.00 -27.39 3.51
C ILE A 241 -0.08 -27.16 2.31
N LEU A 242 1.20 -26.80 2.54
CA LEU A 242 2.18 -26.60 1.48
C LEU A 242 2.41 -27.88 0.67
N ASN A 243 2.61 -29.02 1.31
CA ASN A 243 2.82 -30.30 0.63
C ASN A 243 1.65 -30.66 -0.30
N LEU A 244 0.42 -30.53 0.19
CA LEU A 244 -0.79 -30.80 -0.59
C LEU A 244 -0.94 -29.80 -1.74
N PHE A 245 -0.74 -28.50 -1.47
CA PHE A 245 -0.75 -27.46 -2.50
C PHE A 245 0.23 -27.77 -3.63
N LEU A 246 1.48 -28.12 -3.30
CA LEU A 246 2.50 -28.49 -4.30
C LEU A 246 2.09 -29.72 -5.12
N LYS A 247 1.51 -30.75 -4.48
CA LYS A 247 0.99 -31.94 -5.19
C LYS A 247 -0.14 -31.58 -6.15
N HIS A 248 -1.08 -30.72 -5.73
CA HIS A 248 -2.16 -30.22 -6.58
C HIS A 248 -1.62 -29.40 -7.76
N TRP A 249 -0.71 -28.47 -7.51
CA TRP A 249 -0.06 -27.69 -8.55
C TRP A 249 0.67 -28.60 -9.57
N MET A 250 1.47 -29.55 -9.08
CA MET A 250 2.16 -30.54 -9.93
C MET A 250 1.17 -31.36 -10.77
N ALA A 251 -0.02 -31.62 -10.26
CA ALA A 251 -1.08 -32.35 -10.95
C ALA A 251 -1.85 -31.50 -11.97
N GLY A 252 -1.79 -30.16 -11.90
CA GLY A 252 -2.48 -29.28 -12.84
C GLY A 252 -3.25 -28.11 -12.23
N SER A 253 -3.35 -27.97 -10.91
CA SER A 253 -4.07 -26.84 -10.28
C SER A 253 -3.38 -25.49 -10.50
N ASN A 254 -4.15 -24.40 -10.38
CA ASN A 254 -3.69 -22.99 -10.49
C ASN A 254 -2.83 -22.71 -11.74
N PRO A 255 -3.30 -23.01 -12.97
CA PRO A 255 -2.51 -22.91 -14.19
C PRO A 255 -1.98 -21.51 -14.53
N ARG A 256 -2.55 -20.45 -13.96
CA ARG A 256 -2.06 -19.07 -14.17
C ARG A 256 -0.92 -18.69 -13.23
N LEU A 257 -0.71 -19.42 -12.14
CA LEU A 257 0.22 -19.06 -11.09
C LEU A 257 1.63 -18.94 -11.65
N ARG A 258 2.30 -17.82 -11.35
CA ARG A 258 3.72 -17.65 -11.65
C ARG A 258 4.53 -17.35 -10.40
N TYR A 259 3.92 -16.73 -9.40
CA TYR A 259 4.58 -16.38 -8.17
C TYR A 259 3.63 -16.46 -6.98
N ILE A 260 4.09 -17.10 -5.91
CA ILE A 260 3.42 -17.08 -4.61
C ILE A 260 4.43 -16.81 -3.49
N GLU A 261 4.07 -15.88 -2.60
CA GLU A 261 4.76 -15.64 -1.34
C GLU A 261 3.77 -15.76 -0.18
N LEU A 262 4.10 -16.64 0.76
CA LEU A 262 3.33 -16.89 1.97
C LEU A 262 4.22 -16.60 3.16
N GLN A 263 3.88 -15.57 3.93
CA GLN A 263 4.64 -15.17 5.11
C GLN A 263 3.78 -15.31 6.37
N SER A 264 4.32 -16.04 7.35
CA SER A 264 3.67 -16.24 8.63
C SER A 264 4.10 -15.20 9.67
N MET A 265 3.17 -14.78 10.53
CA MET A 265 3.48 -13.96 11.71
C MET A 265 4.06 -14.77 12.87
N TYR A 266 3.52 -15.96 13.13
CA TYR A 266 3.83 -16.75 14.33
C TYR A 266 4.46 -18.11 14.06
N HIS A 267 4.38 -18.61 12.82
CA HIS A 267 5.01 -19.89 12.50
C HIS A 267 6.50 -19.69 12.20
N PRO A 268 7.36 -20.62 12.65
CA PRO A 268 8.72 -20.70 12.15
C PRO A 268 8.70 -21.02 10.65
N SER A 269 9.88 -20.95 10.03
CA SER A 269 10.03 -21.27 8.62
C SER A 269 9.72 -22.77 8.47
N PRO A 270 8.90 -23.16 7.50
CA PRO A 270 8.55 -24.57 7.32
C PRO A 270 9.81 -25.38 6.99
N GLN A 271 9.85 -26.62 7.49
CA GLN A 271 10.93 -27.55 7.24
C GLN A 271 10.79 -28.13 5.82
N ALA A 272 11.86 -28.06 5.05
CA ALA A 272 11.87 -28.49 3.66
C ALA A 272 11.52 -29.99 3.55
N GLU A 273 12.04 -30.82 4.46
CA GLU A 273 11.83 -32.27 4.51
C GLU A 273 10.36 -32.63 4.65
N ALA A 274 9.62 -31.89 5.49
CA ALA A 274 8.20 -32.09 5.70
C ALA A 274 7.38 -31.64 4.47
N VAL A 275 7.69 -30.44 3.93
CA VAL A 275 7.00 -29.89 2.75
C VAL A 275 7.21 -30.75 1.52
N PHE A 276 8.40 -31.32 1.32
CA PHE A 276 8.74 -32.14 0.16
C PHE A 276 8.54 -33.65 0.35
N ARG A 277 7.92 -34.09 1.45
CA ARG A 277 7.67 -35.51 1.68
C ARG A 277 6.86 -36.13 0.52
N GLY A 278 7.47 -37.10 -0.16
CA GLY A 278 6.89 -37.76 -1.32
C GLY A 278 6.89 -36.94 -2.62
N ILE A 279 7.63 -35.82 -2.67
CA ILE A 279 7.78 -34.96 -3.85
C ILE A 279 9.23 -35.06 -4.35
N LYS A 280 9.40 -35.49 -5.61
CA LYS A 280 10.71 -35.46 -6.28
C LYS A 280 11.13 -34.01 -6.52
N HIS A 281 12.33 -33.66 -6.10
CA HIS A 281 12.86 -32.30 -6.22
C HIS A 281 14.37 -32.31 -6.46
N GLN A 282 14.89 -31.23 -7.02
CA GLN A 282 16.33 -30.99 -7.22
C GLN A 282 16.75 -29.78 -6.38
N VAL A 283 17.81 -29.93 -5.59
CA VAL A 283 18.37 -28.83 -4.78
C VAL A 283 19.04 -27.80 -5.69
N VAL A 284 18.81 -26.52 -5.41
CA VAL A 284 19.37 -25.36 -6.12
C VAL A 284 20.13 -24.49 -5.14
N SER A 285 21.39 -24.21 -5.48
CA SER A 285 22.24 -23.30 -4.70
C SER A 285 21.88 -21.84 -4.94
N LYS A 286 22.07 -21.00 -3.91
CA LYS A 286 22.04 -19.53 -3.97
C LYS A 286 22.86 -18.88 -5.08
N GLU A 287 23.83 -19.59 -5.62
CA GLU A 287 24.73 -19.13 -6.68
C GLU A 287 24.23 -19.46 -8.09
N ASP A 288 23.13 -20.19 -8.23
CA ASP A 288 22.59 -20.52 -9.55
C ASP A 288 22.16 -19.27 -10.32
N SER A 289 22.88 -18.98 -11.41
CA SER A 289 22.72 -17.75 -12.19
C SER A 289 21.34 -17.64 -12.83
N LYS A 290 20.75 -18.76 -13.27
CA LYS A 290 19.43 -18.79 -13.92
C LYS A 290 18.34 -18.44 -12.92
N THR A 291 18.34 -19.11 -11.78
CA THR A 291 17.43 -18.87 -10.66
C THR A 291 17.53 -17.44 -10.16
N LEU A 292 18.74 -16.95 -9.91
CA LEU A 292 18.97 -15.57 -9.47
C LEU A 292 18.43 -14.54 -10.46
N LYS A 293 18.61 -14.76 -11.77
CA LYS A 293 18.06 -13.86 -12.80
C LYS A 293 16.54 -13.86 -12.80
N ALA A 294 15.91 -15.02 -12.66
CA ALA A 294 14.45 -15.14 -12.58
C ALA A 294 13.90 -14.45 -11.32
N PHE A 295 14.47 -14.69 -10.14
CA PHE A 295 14.04 -13.99 -8.93
C PHE A 295 14.26 -12.46 -9.04
N ARG A 296 15.37 -12.03 -9.64
CA ARG A 296 15.63 -10.59 -9.88
C ARG A 296 14.64 -9.95 -10.84
N SER A 297 14.22 -10.63 -11.92
CA SER A 297 13.23 -10.11 -12.85
C SER A 297 11.86 -9.94 -12.19
N PHE A 298 11.56 -10.75 -11.17
CA PHE A 298 10.37 -10.58 -10.32
C PHE A 298 10.56 -9.56 -9.17
N GLY A 299 11.67 -8.82 -9.15
CA GLY A 299 11.94 -7.76 -8.18
C GLY A 299 12.58 -8.23 -6.87
N ILE A 300 12.90 -9.52 -6.73
CA ILE A 300 13.58 -10.09 -5.56
C ILE A 300 15.10 -9.95 -5.77
N LYS A 301 15.68 -8.93 -5.14
CA LYS A 301 17.11 -8.59 -5.27
C LYS A 301 17.92 -9.13 -4.09
N LYS A 302 19.19 -9.48 -4.36
CA LYS A 302 20.17 -9.81 -3.31
C LYS A 302 20.29 -8.65 -2.32
N GLY A 303 20.28 -8.93 -1.02
CA GLY A 303 20.29 -7.90 0.03
C GLY A 303 19.00 -7.08 0.16
N SER A 304 17.88 -7.48 -0.48
CA SER A 304 16.61 -6.80 -0.20
C SER A 304 16.26 -6.97 1.28
N LYS A 305 15.76 -5.89 1.90
CA LYS A 305 15.37 -5.91 3.31
C LYS A 305 14.20 -6.88 3.56
N TYR A 306 13.52 -7.43 2.55
CA TYR A 306 12.26 -8.16 2.72
C TYR A 306 12.34 -9.61 2.23
N VAL A 307 12.90 -9.83 1.04
CA VAL A 307 12.99 -11.15 0.39
C VAL A 307 14.38 -11.37 -0.22
N GLU A 308 15.07 -12.45 0.14
CA GLU A 308 16.35 -12.83 -0.46
C GLU A 308 16.28 -14.30 -0.87
N PHE A 309 16.70 -14.60 -2.10
CA PHE A 309 16.92 -15.98 -2.53
C PHE A 309 18.19 -16.48 -1.85
N LEU A 310 18.00 -17.42 -0.92
CA LEU A 310 19.08 -18.16 -0.28
C LEU A 310 19.24 -19.43 -1.09
N ASP A 311 18.76 -20.58 -0.64
CA ASP A 311 18.77 -21.81 -1.43
C ASP A 311 17.34 -22.18 -1.84
N GLY A 312 17.20 -23.16 -2.74
CA GLY A 312 15.89 -23.57 -3.22
C GLY A 312 15.80 -25.00 -3.72
N TYR A 313 14.61 -25.34 -4.18
CA TYR A 313 14.21 -26.68 -4.60
C TYR A 313 13.39 -26.58 -5.88
N ASN A 314 13.88 -27.17 -6.96
CA ASN A 314 13.16 -27.28 -8.21
C ASN A 314 12.21 -28.46 -8.15
N ILE A 315 10.94 -28.20 -8.45
CA ILE A 315 9.93 -29.21 -8.72
C ILE A 315 9.43 -29.06 -10.16
N ARG A 316 8.86 -30.14 -10.70
CA ARG A 316 8.36 -30.17 -12.08
C ARG A 316 6.91 -30.60 -12.11
N ARG A 317 6.09 -29.81 -12.81
CA ARG A 317 4.70 -30.11 -13.11
C ARG A 317 4.59 -31.12 -14.26
N ARG A 318 3.43 -31.79 -14.38
CA ARG A 318 3.18 -32.79 -15.45
C ARG A 318 3.37 -32.26 -16.87
N ASP A 319 3.11 -30.97 -17.09
CA ASP A 319 3.29 -30.29 -18.38
C ASP A 319 4.76 -29.93 -18.67
N GLY A 320 5.69 -30.23 -17.77
CA GLY A 320 7.10 -29.90 -17.88
C GLY A 320 7.51 -28.55 -17.29
N THR A 321 6.56 -27.73 -16.82
CA THR A 321 6.83 -26.45 -16.16
C THR A 321 7.66 -26.67 -14.90
N VAL A 322 8.69 -25.85 -14.71
CA VAL A 322 9.57 -25.90 -13.54
C VAL A 322 9.26 -24.74 -12.62
N ALA A 323 9.13 -25.05 -11.33
CA ALA A 323 9.02 -24.07 -10.29
C ALA A 323 10.13 -24.25 -9.26
N THR A 324 10.59 -23.12 -8.72
CA THR A 324 11.61 -23.09 -7.67
C THR A 324 11.02 -22.57 -6.40
N ILE A 325 11.18 -23.38 -5.37
CA ILE A 325 10.68 -23.10 -4.03
C ILE A 325 11.87 -22.67 -3.17
N SER A 326 11.68 -21.61 -2.39
CA SER A 326 12.67 -21.14 -1.43
C SER A 326 12.00 -20.85 -0.09
N PHE A 327 12.69 -21.21 0.98
CA PHE A 327 12.29 -20.90 2.34
C PHE A 327 13.25 -19.83 2.87
N ASN A 328 12.77 -18.61 3.03
CA ASN A 328 13.60 -17.50 3.50
C ASN A 328 13.61 -17.46 5.03
N LYS A 329 14.71 -16.96 5.61
CA LYS A 329 14.96 -16.76 7.06
C LYS A 329 13.91 -15.92 7.79
N ARG A 330 12.94 -15.33 7.11
CA ARG A 330 11.84 -14.54 7.70
C ARG A 330 10.48 -15.25 7.72
N TYR A 331 10.51 -16.59 7.77
CA TYR A 331 9.29 -17.39 7.87
C TYR A 331 8.41 -17.30 6.63
N SER A 332 9.03 -17.16 5.46
CA SER A 332 8.30 -17.14 4.18
C SER A 332 8.58 -18.36 3.32
N PHE A 333 7.51 -18.89 2.76
CA PHE A 333 7.50 -19.82 1.64
C PHE A 333 7.36 -19.00 0.36
N ILE A 334 8.23 -19.24 -0.62
CA ILE A 334 8.19 -18.59 -1.92
C ILE A 334 8.26 -19.67 -2.98
N MET A 335 7.41 -19.57 -3.98
CA MET A 335 7.47 -20.41 -5.16
C MET A 335 7.37 -19.52 -6.40
N LEU A 336 8.29 -19.73 -7.33
CA LEU A 336 8.39 -18.99 -8.59
C LEU A 336 8.44 -19.97 -9.76
N GLU A 337 7.52 -19.83 -10.71
CA GLU A 337 7.61 -20.50 -12.00
C GLU A 337 8.50 -19.71 -12.96
N TRP A 338 9.31 -20.42 -13.73
CA TRP A 338 9.98 -19.82 -14.88
C TRP A 338 9.99 -20.77 -16.08
N LEU A 339 9.94 -20.17 -17.26
CA LEU A 339 10.08 -20.87 -18.52
C LEU A 339 11.56 -20.94 -18.89
N ASN A 340 12.02 -22.12 -19.35
CA ASN A 340 13.38 -22.31 -19.85
C ASN A 340 13.72 -21.43 -21.09
N HIS A 341 12.73 -20.77 -21.71
CA HIS A 341 12.89 -20.02 -22.97
C HIS A 341 12.20 -18.65 -23.04
N ALA A 342 11.83 -18.02 -21.93
CA ALA A 342 11.33 -16.64 -22.00
C ALA A 342 11.74 -15.86 -20.76
N ILE A 343 12.80 -15.08 -20.88
CA ILE A 343 13.01 -13.92 -20.03
C ILE A 343 12.02 -12.86 -20.52
N GLU A 344 10.78 -12.92 -20.07
CA GLU A 344 9.92 -11.73 -20.10
C GLU A 344 10.59 -10.71 -19.18
N VAL A 345 11.23 -9.70 -19.77
CA VAL A 345 11.74 -8.54 -19.04
C VAL A 345 10.53 -7.80 -18.49
N TYR A 346 10.23 -8.01 -17.20
CA TYR A 346 9.25 -7.19 -16.51
C TYR A 346 9.82 -5.78 -16.38
N HIS A 347 9.28 -4.85 -17.17
CA HIS A 347 9.48 -3.44 -16.93
C HIS A 347 8.82 -3.08 -15.60
N GLN A 348 9.65 -2.60 -14.67
CA GLN A 348 9.26 -2.19 -13.35
C GLN A 348 8.45 -0.89 -13.43
N SER A 349 7.15 -1.01 -13.69
CA SER A 349 6.22 0.13 -13.62
C SER A 349 4.93 -0.22 -12.89
N GLU A 350 4.96 -1.12 -11.89
CA GLU A 350 3.72 -1.49 -11.18
C GLU A 350 3.91 -2.10 -9.78
N LEU A 351 4.79 -1.52 -8.95
CA LEU A 351 4.79 -1.77 -7.51
C LEU A 351 4.80 -0.42 -6.78
N ASP A 352 3.60 0.04 -6.42
CA ASP A 352 3.45 1.08 -5.41
C ASP A 352 4.14 0.59 -4.15
N ARG A 353 5.25 1.24 -3.78
CA ARG A 353 5.78 1.16 -2.43
C ARG A 353 4.73 1.78 -1.50
N VAL A 354 3.84 0.97 -0.96
CA VAL A 354 3.07 1.35 0.23
C VAL A 354 4.05 1.34 1.41
N SER A 355 4.87 2.38 1.47
CA SER A 355 5.64 2.73 2.64
C SER A 355 4.65 3.37 3.61
N ILE A 356 3.99 2.57 4.45
CA ILE A 356 3.22 3.10 5.59
C ILE A 356 4.24 3.63 6.60
N PHE A 357 4.79 4.80 6.32
CA PHE A 357 5.29 5.68 7.35
C PHE A 357 4.06 6.34 7.95
N THR A 358 3.52 5.76 9.01
CA THR A 358 2.87 6.62 10.01
C THR A 358 3.94 7.58 10.51
N PRO A 359 3.77 8.91 10.38
CA PRO A 359 4.59 9.81 11.16
C PRO A 359 4.41 9.40 12.63
N LEU A 360 5.52 9.34 13.36
CA LEU A 360 5.48 9.23 14.82
C LEU A 360 4.45 10.25 15.33
N PRO A 361 3.51 9.86 16.22
CA PRO A 361 2.46 10.76 16.67
C PRO A 361 3.09 12.04 17.20
N ASP A 362 2.52 13.18 16.82
CA ASP A 362 2.92 14.48 17.34
C ASP A 362 2.93 14.47 18.89
N MET A 363 3.76 15.32 19.51
CA MET A 363 3.93 15.38 20.98
C MET A 363 2.62 15.56 21.75
N LYS A 364 1.62 16.27 21.19
CA LYS A 364 0.28 16.40 21.79
C LYS A 364 -0.49 15.09 21.71
N SER A 365 -0.42 14.37 20.59
CA SER A 365 -1.04 13.04 20.43
C SER A 365 -0.43 11.98 21.36
N PHE A 366 0.90 11.96 21.53
CA PHE A 366 1.55 11.07 22.49
C PHE A 366 1.12 11.37 23.94
N ARG A 367 1.16 12.64 24.35
CA ARG A 367 0.77 13.06 25.71
C ARG A 367 -0.70 12.75 26.00
N LYS A 368 -1.58 12.95 25.00
CA LYS A 368 -3.02 12.63 25.10
C LYS A 368 -3.27 11.12 25.25
N THR A 369 -2.63 10.30 24.43
CA THR A 369 -2.79 8.83 24.48
C THR A 369 -2.18 8.23 25.73
N PHE A 370 -0.99 8.67 26.13
CA PHE A 370 -0.31 8.16 27.32
C PHE A 370 -1.06 8.51 28.62
N ASN A 371 -1.54 9.75 28.77
CA ASN A 371 -2.36 10.15 29.92
C ASN A 371 -3.74 9.44 29.94
N LYS A 372 -4.26 9.03 28.78
CA LYS A 372 -5.51 8.28 28.69
C LYS A 372 -5.34 6.81 29.10
N CYS A 373 -4.17 6.22 28.84
CA CYS A 373 -3.83 4.85 29.22
C CYS A 373 -3.30 4.73 30.65
N PHE A 374 -2.63 5.76 31.17
CA PHE A 374 -2.04 5.79 32.51
C PHE A 374 -2.61 6.98 33.28
N ARG A 375 -3.63 6.75 34.10
CA ARG A 375 -4.11 7.78 35.05
C ARG A 375 -2.96 8.11 36.01
N PRO A 376 -2.48 9.36 36.08
CA PRO A 376 -1.43 9.70 37.03
C PRO A 376 -2.02 9.67 38.44
N GLU A 377 -1.57 8.73 39.27
CA GLU A 377 -1.65 8.90 40.72
C GLU A 377 -0.97 10.22 41.11
N LYS A 378 -1.49 10.89 42.14
CA LYS A 378 -1.15 12.28 42.58
C LYS A 378 0.34 12.55 42.88
N ASN A 379 1.23 11.57 42.70
CA ASN A 379 2.64 11.61 43.06
C ASN A 379 3.62 11.71 41.87
N LEU A 380 3.15 11.73 40.61
CA LEU A 380 4.01 11.87 39.42
C LEU A 380 4.01 13.32 38.88
N ILE A 381 5.19 13.95 38.87
CA ILE A 381 5.44 15.19 38.10
C ILE A 381 6.17 14.76 36.82
N PHE A 382 5.57 15.02 35.66
CA PHE A 382 6.16 14.69 34.36
C PHE A 382 6.91 15.90 33.81
N THR A 383 8.24 15.91 33.95
CA THR A 383 9.12 16.80 33.18
C THR A 383 9.71 15.98 32.03
N VAL A 384 9.18 16.16 30.82
CA VAL A 384 9.73 15.54 29.60
C VAL A 384 10.83 16.48 29.09
N GLY A 385 12.09 16.09 29.25
CA GLY A 385 13.21 16.73 28.57
C GLY A 385 13.40 16.11 27.18
N GLU A 386 13.41 16.93 26.12
CA GLU A 386 13.76 16.48 24.77
C GLU A 386 15.27 16.22 24.66
N PHE A 387 15.65 15.11 24.04
CA PHE A 387 16.98 14.93 23.48
C PHE A 387 16.84 14.71 21.97
N PHE A 388 17.28 15.68 21.17
CA PHE A 388 17.59 15.46 19.76
C PHE A 388 19.00 14.92 19.66
N VAL A 389 19.20 13.77 19.02
CA VAL A 389 20.51 13.45 18.42
C VAL A 389 20.29 12.91 17.01
N HIS A 390 20.57 13.77 16.04
CA HIS A 390 20.77 13.43 14.64
C HIS A 390 21.80 12.31 14.46
N ARG A 391 21.76 11.63 13.31
CA ARG A 391 22.84 10.76 12.81
C ARG A 391 24.16 11.56 12.73
N ASN A 392 24.88 11.63 13.84
CA ASN A 392 26.33 11.76 13.91
C ASN A 392 26.72 11.48 15.36
N GLU A 393 27.66 10.56 15.52
CA GLU A 393 28.26 10.18 16.79
C GLU A 393 28.87 11.42 17.43
N ASN A 394 28.31 11.91 18.55
CA ASN A 394 28.99 12.61 19.67
C ASN A 394 28.01 13.51 20.44
N LYS A 395 27.20 12.89 21.31
CA LYS A 395 26.72 13.39 22.61
C LYS A 395 25.73 12.37 23.18
N LYS A 396 26.25 11.35 23.87
CA LYS A 396 25.46 10.41 24.66
C LYS A 396 25.65 10.76 26.14
N ASP A 397 24.58 10.81 26.92
CA ASP A 397 24.66 10.92 28.39
C ASP A 397 25.46 9.70 28.93
N PRO A 398 26.63 9.93 29.56
CA PRO A 398 27.49 8.85 30.06
C PRO A 398 26.80 7.95 31.07
N LYS A 399 25.88 8.49 31.89
CA LYS A 399 25.20 7.73 32.95
C LYS A 399 24.23 6.72 32.36
N THR A 400 23.45 7.12 31.36
CA THR A 400 22.56 6.21 30.63
C THR A 400 23.36 5.13 29.94
N LEU A 401 24.41 5.48 29.18
CA LEU A 401 25.22 4.49 28.46
C LEU A 401 25.85 3.45 29.40
N ASN A 402 26.23 3.86 30.62
CA ASN A 402 26.79 2.96 31.61
C ASN A 402 25.73 2.00 32.19
N ALA A 403 24.52 2.47 32.50
CA ALA A 403 23.40 1.63 32.93
C ALA A 403 22.98 0.59 31.85
N PHE A 404 23.11 0.95 30.56
CA PHE A 404 22.88 0.03 29.44
C PHE A 404 23.96 -1.05 29.31
N LYS A 405 25.22 -0.73 29.63
CA LYS A 405 26.32 -1.70 29.59
C LYS A 405 26.25 -2.69 30.76
N THR A 406 25.85 -2.24 31.94
CA THR A 406 25.76 -3.07 33.16
C THR A 406 24.55 -4.01 33.18
N SER A 407 23.52 -3.76 32.38
CA SER A 407 22.31 -4.61 32.28
C SER A 407 22.44 -5.80 31.32
N GLY A 408 23.65 -6.12 30.84
CA GLY A 408 23.93 -7.37 30.12
C GLY A 408 23.55 -7.39 28.63
N ILE A 409 23.11 -6.26 28.05
CA ILE A 409 22.63 -6.18 26.65
C ILE A 409 23.58 -5.30 25.80
N GLY A 410 24.88 -5.58 25.85
CA GLY A 410 25.91 -4.78 25.16
C GLY A 410 25.88 -4.79 23.62
N LYS A 411 24.99 -5.57 22.98
CA LYS A 411 24.94 -5.75 21.51
C LYS A 411 23.86 -4.93 20.78
N LEU A 412 23.00 -4.18 21.48
CA LEU A 412 21.93 -3.40 20.85
C LEU A 412 22.39 -1.96 20.56
N LYS A 413 22.33 -1.55 19.28
CA LYS A 413 22.58 -0.15 18.85
C LYS A 413 21.45 0.76 19.38
N PHE A 414 21.71 1.46 20.48
CA PHE A 414 20.82 2.49 21.03
C PHE A 414 20.71 3.69 20.07
N ARG A 415 19.48 4.10 19.73
CA ARG A 415 19.19 5.19 18.78
C ARG A 415 18.51 6.42 19.40
N GLY A 416 18.47 6.52 20.72
CA GLY A 416 17.80 7.61 21.46
C GLY A 416 16.63 7.13 22.33
N GLY A 417 16.08 8.02 23.16
CA GLY A 417 14.98 7.75 24.07
C GLY A 417 14.59 8.97 24.90
N TYR A 418 13.53 8.85 25.70
CA TYR A 418 12.99 9.90 26.57
C TYR A 418 13.20 9.54 28.04
N ASN A 419 13.70 10.48 28.85
CA ASN A 419 13.85 10.29 30.29
C ASN A 419 12.58 10.72 31.02
N ILE A 420 12.11 9.89 31.93
CA ILE A 420 10.99 10.10 32.85
C ILE A 420 11.57 10.11 34.25
N ARG A 421 11.40 11.20 35.00
CA ARG A 421 11.91 11.30 36.37
C ARG A 421 10.75 11.22 37.38
N ARG A 422 10.90 10.39 38.41
CA ARG A 422 10.00 10.33 39.57
C ARG A 422 10.41 11.36 40.64
N ARG A 423 9.49 11.73 41.55
CA ARG A 423 9.77 12.68 42.65
C ARG A 423 10.84 12.19 43.62
N ASP A 424 10.98 10.86 43.76
CA ASP A 424 12.00 10.21 44.60
C ASP A 424 13.42 10.25 43.99
N GLY A 425 13.58 10.89 42.82
CA GLY A 425 14.87 11.01 42.12
C GLY A 425 15.11 9.93 41.07
N THR A 426 14.34 8.84 41.07
CA THR A 426 14.49 7.72 40.12
C THR A 426 14.26 8.19 38.69
N VAL A 427 15.13 7.81 37.77
CA VAL A 427 15.03 8.14 36.34
C VAL A 427 14.78 6.86 35.54
N ALA A 428 13.79 6.89 34.66
CA ALA A 428 13.54 5.83 33.71
C ALA A 428 13.71 6.35 32.28
N THR A 429 14.40 5.62 31.43
CA THR A 429 14.50 5.97 30.01
C THR A 429 13.71 5.02 29.15
N VAL A 430 12.84 5.61 28.35
CA VAL A 430 11.98 4.94 27.38
C VAL A 430 12.62 5.08 26.00
N SER A 431 13.10 3.98 25.43
CA SER A 431 13.62 3.94 24.07
C SER A 431 12.68 3.17 23.17
N PHE A 432 12.32 3.77 22.03
CA PHE A 432 11.50 3.13 21.02
C PHE A 432 12.41 2.43 20.01
N ASN A 433 12.18 1.15 19.75
CA ASN A 433 12.88 0.45 18.68
C ASN A 433 12.12 0.57 17.35
N GLU A 434 12.78 0.20 16.23
CA GLU A 434 12.19 0.21 14.88
C GLU A 434 10.95 -0.70 14.72
N ARG A 435 10.54 -1.42 15.77
CA ARG A 435 9.41 -2.35 15.77
C ARG A 435 8.21 -1.85 16.59
N ASN A 436 8.12 -0.55 16.89
CA ASN A 436 7.03 0.06 17.66
C ASN A 436 6.83 -0.54 19.07
N SER A 437 7.85 -1.18 19.63
CA SER A 437 7.91 -1.51 21.05
C SER A 437 8.80 -0.50 21.76
N PHE A 438 8.44 -0.16 23.00
CA PHE A 438 9.31 0.62 23.86
C PHE A 438 9.96 -0.28 24.90
N VAL A 439 11.21 0.00 25.21
CA VAL A 439 11.89 -0.60 26.35
C VAL A 439 12.08 0.50 27.38
N MET A 440 11.59 0.26 28.59
CA MET A 440 11.72 1.16 29.73
C MET A 440 12.78 0.60 30.66
N TYR A 441 13.85 1.36 30.85
CA TYR A 441 14.92 1.03 31.79
C TYR A 441 14.77 1.94 32.99
N ILE A 442 14.76 1.38 34.20
CA ILE A 442 14.67 2.15 35.44
C ILE A 442 16.06 2.13 36.08
N TRP A 443 16.56 3.30 36.44
CA TRP A 443 17.77 3.43 37.23
C TRP A 443 17.65 4.54 38.27
N SER A 444 18.36 4.36 39.37
CA SER A 444 18.50 5.32 40.46
C SER A 444 19.62 6.30 40.17
#